data_AF-A0A415MVB7-F1
#
_entry.id   AF-A0A415MVB7-F1
#
_cell.length_a   1.000
_cell.length_b   1.000
_cell.length_c   1.000
_cell.angle_alpha   90.00
_cell.angle_beta   90.00
_cell.angle_gamma   90.00
#
_symmetry.space_group_name_H-M   'P 1'
#
loop_
_entity.id
_entity.type
_entity.pdbx_description
1 polymer ?
#
loop_
_entity_poly.entity_id
_entity_poly.type
_entity_poly.pdbx_seq_one_letter_code
_entity_poly.pdbx_strand_id
1 'polypeptide(L)'
;MFSNKEMKLFGGGYFTIIRIEENYIEMVSNNTRHQWIIFKRSIDSNKPVTLYHKHTADTKYYHKHWETWTVAMVVESIKNHDTYVIENGKNVRWMKQKGRVNYGSI
;
A
#
# COMPACT_ATOMS: atom_id res chain seq x y z
N MET A 1 6.58 4.21 -18.13
CA MET A 1 6.46 5.58 -17.57
C MET A 1 5.07 5.89 -17.00
N PHE A 2 5.01 6.63 -15.89
CA PHE A 2 3.79 7.19 -15.29
C PHE A 2 3.45 8.56 -15.90
N SER A 3 2.18 8.78 -16.18
CA SER A 3 1.68 10.06 -16.72
C SER A 3 1.51 11.11 -15.62
N ASN A 4 1.53 12.39 -15.99
CA ASN A 4 1.26 13.50 -15.06
C ASN A 4 -0.09 13.38 -14.35
N LYS A 5 -1.11 12.78 -15.00
CA LYS A 5 -2.41 12.51 -14.39
C LYS A 5 -2.30 11.46 -13.28
N GLU A 6 -1.56 10.38 -13.52
CA GLU A 6 -1.29 9.34 -12.50
C GLU A 6 -0.46 9.92 -11.35
N MET A 7 0.54 10.76 -11.63
CA MET A 7 1.37 11.38 -10.59
C MET A 7 0.57 12.23 -9.60
N LYS A 8 -0.49 12.90 -10.06
CA LYS A 8 -1.38 13.68 -9.18
C LYS A 8 -2.12 12.82 -8.15
N LEU A 9 -2.32 11.52 -8.42
CA LEU A 9 -2.98 10.60 -7.48
C LEU A 9 -2.17 10.35 -6.21
N PHE A 10 -0.84 10.56 -6.28
CA PHE A 10 0.06 10.42 -5.14
C PHE A 10 0.27 11.73 -4.36
N GLY A 11 -0.31 12.83 -4.84
CA GLY A 11 -0.23 14.13 -4.20
C GLY A 11 -1.08 14.24 -2.92
N GLY A 12 -1.10 15.44 -2.33
CA GLY A 12 -1.98 15.75 -1.20
C GLY A 12 -1.54 15.18 0.15
N GLY A 13 -0.29 14.74 0.27
CA GLY A 13 0.31 14.33 1.56
C GLY A 13 -0.13 12.96 2.08
N TYR A 14 -0.96 12.21 1.33
CA TYR A 14 -1.36 10.85 1.72
C TYR A 14 -0.16 9.88 1.68
N PHE A 15 0.70 10.05 0.68
CA PHE A 15 1.87 9.21 0.46
C PHE A 15 3.16 10.02 0.61
N THR A 16 4.20 9.39 1.15
CA THR A 16 5.58 9.87 1.01
C THR A 16 6.25 9.03 -0.08
N ILE A 17 6.64 9.67 -1.19
CA ILE A 17 7.34 9.01 -2.28
C ILE A 17 8.80 8.77 -1.86
N ILE A 18 9.27 7.52 -1.98
CA ILE A 18 10.67 7.15 -1.72
C ILE A 18 11.47 7.24 -3.02
N ARG A 19 10.93 6.68 -4.11
CA ARG A 19 11.63 6.56 -5.40
C ARG A 19 10.63 6.58 -6.55
N ILE A 20 11.03 7.23 -7.63
CA ILE A 20 10.33 7.21 -8.92
C ILE A 20 11.32 6.70 -9.95
N GLU A 21 10.97 5.61 -10.62
CA GLU A 21 11.68 5.09 -11.77
C GLU A 21 10.73 5.06 -12.97
N GLU A 22 11.26 4.71 -14.14
CA GLU A 22 10.48 4.66 -15.39
C GLU A 22 9.24 3.77 -15.26
N ASN A 23 9.38 2.60 -14.63
CA ASN A 23 8.32 1.59 -14.58
C ASN A 23 7.80 1.32 -13.17
N TYR A 24 8.33 1.97 -12.13
CA TYR A 24 7.74 1.85 -10.80
C TYR A 24 7.86 3.10 -9.93
N ILE A 25 6.97 3.17 -8.95
CA ILE A 25 7.03 4.14 -7.87
C ILE A 25 7.03 3.36 -6.56
N GLU A 26 8.00 3.67 -5.70
CA GLU A 26 8.06 3.19 -4.32
C GLU A 26 7.60 4.31 -3.38
N MET A 27 6.73 3.98 -2.44
CA MET A 27 6.13 4.95 -1.53
C MET A 27 5.77 4.36 -0.18
N VAL A 28 5.58 5.23 0.80
CA VAL A 28 5.05 4.91 2.13
C VAL A 28 3.67 5.53 2.28
N SER A 29 2.69 4.78 2.78
CA SER A 29 1.45 5.38 3.26
C SER A 29 1.72 6.12 4.58
N ASN A 30 1.37 7.41 4.64
CA ASN A 30 1.56 8.19 5.87
C ASN A 30 0.60 7.78 7.00
N ASN A 31 -0.47 7.04 6.66
CA ASN A 31 -1.48 6.59 7.61
C ASN A 31 -1.09 5.32 8.36
N THR A 32 -0.41 4.38 7.69
CA THR A 32 -0.06 3.07 8.26
C THR A 32 1.44 2.82 8.35
N ARG A 33 2.26 3.66 7.70
CA ARG A 33 3.70 3.46 7.50
C ARG A 33 4.07 2.21 6.69
N HIS A 34 3.08 1.52 6.12
CA HIS A 34 3.31 0.43 5.18
C HIS A 34 3.97 0.93 3.90
N GLN A 35 4.81 0.09 3.31
CA GLN A 35 5.54 0.42 2.09
C GLN A 35 4.94 -0.30 0.89
N TRP A 36 4.90 0.41 -0.23
CA TRP A 36 4.23 -0.02 -1.45
C TRP A 36 5.11 0.23 -2.67
N ILE A 37 5.05 -0.69 -3.63
CA ILE A 37 5.60 -0.50 -4.97
C ILE A 37 4.49 -0.67 -5.98
N ILE A 38 4.27 0.33 -6.82
CA ILE A 38 3.41 0.24 -7.99
C ILE A 38 4.30 0.05 -9.20
N PHE A 39 4.19 -1.09 -9.86
CA PHE A 39 4.96 -1.44 -11.05
C PHE A 39 4.05 -1.47 -12.28
N LYS A 40 4.44 -0.77 -13.35
CA LYS A 40 3.78 -0.80 -14.66
C LYS A 40 4.58 -1.73 -15.59
N ARG A 41 3.94 -2.82 -16.01
CA ARG A 41 4.40 -3.69 -17.09
C ARG A 41 4.28 -3.00 -18.45
N SER A 42 4.95 -3.54 -19.46
CA SER A 42 4.80 -3.10 -20.85
C SER A 42 3.34 -3.20 -21.32
N ILE A 43 3.02 -2.43 -22.36
CA ILE A 43 1.65 -2.21 -22.88
C ILE A 43 0.92 -3.50 -23.26
N ASP A 44 1.64 -4.58 -23.59
CA ASP A 44 1.06 -5.85 -24.05
C ASP A 44 0.52 -6.75 -22.92
N SER A 45 0.52 -6.27 -21.67
CA SER A 45 0.02 -7.06 -20.53
C SER A 45 -1.49 -6.89 -20.33
N ASN A 46 -2.20 -8.01 -20.16
CA ASN A 46 -3.64 -8.02 -19.81
C ASN A 46 -3.93 -7.35 -18.45
N LYS A 47 -2.94 -7.25 -17.55
CA LYS A 47 -3.04 -6.50 -16.29
C LYS A 47 -1.76 -5.67 -16.11
N PRO A 48 -1.69 -4.47 -16.71
CA PRO A 48 -0.44 -3.75 -16.80
C PRO A 48 0.09 -3.21 -15.47
N VAL A 49 -0.69 -3.21 -14.39
CA VAL A 49 -0.24 -2.65 -13.10
C VAL A 49 -0.19 -3.72 -12.01
N THR A 50 0.96 -3.85 -11.37
CA THR A 50 1.18 -4.75 -10.23
C THR A 50 1.48 -3.94 -8.98
N LEU A 51 0.79 -4.26 -7.89
CA LEU A 51 1.02 -3.68 -6.57
C LEU A 51 1.78 -4.67 -5.69
N TYR A 52 2.89 -4.23 -5.13
CA TYR A 52 3.63 -4.96 -4.11
C TYR A 52 3.59 -4.23 -2.77
N HIS A 53 3.71 -5.00 -1.69
CA HIS A 53 3.52 -4.53 -0.33
C HIS A 53 4.52 -5.14 0.65
N LYS A 54 4.88 -4.39 1.68
CA LYS A 54 5.39 -4.92 2.95
C LYS A 54 4.99 -4.04 4.12
N HIS A 55 4.87 -4.65 5.29
CA HIS A 55 4.37 -3.99 6.49
C HIS A 55 5.41 -3.10 7.18
N THR A 56 6.69 -3.48 7.14
CA THR A 56 7.77 -2.75 7.82
C THR A 56 8.96 -2.51 6.90
N ALA A 57 9.77 -1.50 7.22
CA ALA A 57 11.01 -1.21 6.50
C ALA A 57 11.99 -2.40 6.55
N ASP A 58 12.07 -3.07 7.70
CA ASP A 58 12.96 -4.20 7.95
C ASP A 58 12.54 -5.49 7.23
N THR A 59 11.29 -5.56 6.75
CA THR A 59 10.85 -6.69 5.95
C THR A 59 11.70 -6.74 4.67
N LYS A 60 12.44 -7.85 4.48
CA LYS A 60 13.46 -7.98 3.44
C LYS A 60 12.89 -7.89 2.02
N TYR A 61 11.70 -8.44 1.81
CA TYR A 61 11.10 -8.55 0.48
C TYR A 61 9.68 -8.00 0.44
N TYR A 62 9.36 -7.33 -0.66
CA TYR A 62 8.00 -7.00 -1.01
C TYR A 62 7.29 -8.25 -1.55
N HIS A 63 6.05 -8.49 -1.15
CA HIS A 63 5.20 -9.53 -1.74
C HIS A 63 4.21 -8.92 -2.72
N LYS A 64 3.80 -9.68 -3.74
CA LYS A 64 2.75 -9.26 -4.67
C LYS A 64 1.43 -9.20 -3.93
N HIS A 65 0.86 -8.01 -3.81
CA HIS A 65 -0.43 -7.79 -3.16
C HIS A 65 -1.58 -7.93 -4.17
N TRP A 66 -1.47 -7.27 -5.33
CA TRP A 66 -2.56 -7.23 -6.30
C TRP A 66 -2.12 -6.90 -7.73
N GLU A 67 -2.98 -7.14 -8.71
CA GLU A 67 -2.76 -6.84 -10.12
C GLU A 67 -4.05 -6.29 -10.76
N THR A 68 -3.92 -5.21 -11.52
CA THR A 68 -5.07 -4.48 -12.09
C THR A 68 -4.67 -3.69 -13.35
N TRP A 69 -5.62 -2.91 -13.89
CA TRP A 69 -5.47 -2.18 -15.14
C TRP A 69 -5.02 -0.74 -14.97
N THR A 70 -5.32 -0.10 -13.85
CA THR A 70 -5.07 1.33 -13.68
C THR A 70 -4.39 1.64 -12.35
N VAL A 71 -3.58 2.71 -12.35
CA VAL A 71 -2.96 3.23 -11.14
C VAL A 71 -4.00 3.77 -10.16
N ALA A 72 -5.13 4.30 -10.65
CA ALA A 72 -6.22 4.77 -9.80
C ALA A 72 -6.80 3.65 -8.92
N MET A 73 -7.05 2.48 -9.50
CA MET A 73 -7.53 1.31 -8.74
C MET A 73 -6.52 0.87 -7.69
N VAL A 74 -5.22 0.89 -8.02
CA VAL A 74 -4.16 0.59 -7.05
C VAL A 74 -4.17 1.57 -5.88
N VAL A 75 -4.26 2.88 -6.15
CA VAL A 75 -4.30 3.91 -5.10
C VAL A 75 -5.52 3.72 -4.20
N GLU A 76 -6.68 3.41 -4.78
CA GLU A 76 -7.90 3.11 -4.01
C GLU A 76 -7.73 1.86 -3.14
N SER A 77 -7.13 0.80 -3.69
CA SER A 77 -6.84 -0.43 -2.95
C SER A 77 -5.92 -0.19 -1.75
N ILE A 78 -4.88 0.64 -1.90
CA ILE A 78 -4.00 1.02 -0.78
C ILE A 78 -4.79 1.78 0.30
N LYS A 79 -5.65 2.73 -0.09
CA LYS A 79 -6.47 3.50 0.86
C LYS A 79 -7.45 2.60 1.63
N ASN A 80 -8.07 1.65 0.94
CA ASN A 80 -8.96 0.67 1.58
C ASN A 80 -8.20 -0.25 2.55
N HIS A 81 -6.99 -0.69 2.18
CA HIS A 81 -6.10 -1.43 3.07
C HIS A 81 -5.74 -0.62 4.32
N ASP A 82 -5.39 0.66 4.15
CA ASP A 82 -5.06 1.53 5.27
C ASP A 82 -6.23 1.71 6.24
N THR A 83 -7.44 1.94 5.70
CA THR A 83 -8.68 2.01 6.50
C THR A 83 -8.86 0.74 7.32
N TYR A 84 -8.77 -0.43 6.68
CA TYR A 84 -8.89 -1.73 7.36
C TYR A 84 -7.85 -1.90 8.47
N VAL A 85 -6.58 -1.55 8.22
CA VAL A 85 -5.50 -1.66 9.21
C VAL A 85 -5.76 -0.73 10.40
N ILE A 86 -6.17 0.51 10.15
CA ILE A 86 -6.46 1.49 11.20
C ILE A 86 -7.66 1.05 12.05
N GLU A 87 -8.74 0.60 11.41
CA GLU A 87 -9.95 0.15 12.11
C GLU A 87 -9.67 -1.10 12.95
N ASN A 88 -8.96 -2.09 12.42
CA ASN A 88 -8.61 -3.28 13.18
C ASN A 88 -7.58 -2.97 14.29
N GLY A 89 -6.62 -2.08 14.04
CA GLY A 89 -5.71 -1.60 15.08
C GLY A 89 -6.45 -0.91 16.23
N LYS A 90 -7.45 -0.07 15.92
CA LYS A 90 -8.34 0.55 16.91
C LYS A 90 -9.16 -0.48 17.67
N ASN A 91 -9.73 -1.47 16.98
CA ASN A 91 -10.48 -2.57 17.60
C ASN A 91 -9.60 -3.37 18.56
N VAL A 92 -8.39 -3.76 18.15
CA VAL A 92 -7.43 -4.45 19.03
C VAL A 92 -7.08 -3.60 20.24
N ARG A 93 -6.82 -2.30 20.07
CA ARG A 93 -6.55 -1.39 21.19
C ARG A 93 -7.75 -1.24 22.13
N TRP A 94 -8.97 -1.21 21.61
CA TRP A 94 -10.20 -1.16 22.40
C TRP A 94 -10.41 -2.45 23.20
N MET A 95 -10.21 -3.60 22.57
CA MET A 95 -10.33 -4.90 23.25
C MET A 95 -9.26 -5.07 24.35
N LYS A 96 -8.02 -4.59 24.12
CA LYS A 96 -6.97 -4.55 25.14
C LYS A 96 -7.35 -3.69 26.35
N GLN A 97 -7.91 -2.50 26.13
CA GLN A 97 -8.39 -1.64 27.23
C GLN A 97 -9.50 -2.31 28.07
N LYS A 98 -10.29 -3.21 27.46
CA LYS A 98 -11.30 -4.00 28.17
C LYS A 98 -10.78 -5.33 28.73
N GLY A 99 -9.48 -5.61 28.65
CA GLY A 99 -8.88 -6.86 29.12
C GLY A 99 -9.31 -8.11 28.34
N ARG A 100 -9.79 -7.97 27.10
CA ARG A 100 -10.41 -9.06 26.32
C ARG A 100 -9.45 -9.79 25.37
N VAL A 101 -8.16 -9.46 25.37
CA VAL A 101 -7.15 -10.12 24.53
C VAL A 101 -5.87 -10.35 25.34
N ASN A 102 -5.50 -11.61 25.52
CA ASN A 102 -4.19 -12.04 26.00
C ASN A 102 -3.51 -12.80 24.85
N TYR A 103 -2.33 -12.35 24.41
CA TYR A 103 -1.62 -13.00 23.32
C TYR A 103 -0.81 -14.18 23.86
N GLY A 104 -1.35 -15.37 23.66
CA GLY A 104 -0.59 -16.61 23.46
C GLY A 104 -1.23 -17.34 22.30
N SER A 105 -0.64 -17.21 21.09
CA SER A 105 -0.82 -18.01 19.87
C SER A 105 -0.48 -17.16 18.64
N ILE A 106 0.82 -17.13 18.28
CA ILE A 106 1.28 -17.10 16.89
C ILE A 106 2.15 -18.34 16.74
#